data_AF-A0A381PJ16-F1
#
_entry.id   AF-A0A381PJ16-F1
#
_cell.length_a   1.000
_cell.length_b   1.000
_cell.length_c   1.000
_cell.angle_alpha   90.00
_cell.angle_beta   90.00
_cell.angle_gamma   90.00
#
_symmetry.space_group_name_H-M   'P 1'
#
loop_
_entity.id
_entity.type
_entity.pdbx_description
1 polymer ?
#
loop_
_entity_poly.entity_id
_entity_poly.type
_entity_poly.pdbx_seq_one_letter_code
_entity_poly.pdbx_strand_id
1 'polypeptide(L)' 'MDAKSNSTLTIGSLQEFWMPFTANQQFKAKPRILTAAKGMYYQSSDGRKVLDGTS' A
#
# COMPACT_ATOMS: atom_id res chain seq x y z
N MET A 1 5.39 -30.25 19.79
CA MET A 1 4.78 -29.04 20.39
C MET A 1 5.38 -27.88 19.62
N ASP A 2 4.93 -27.65 18.40
CA ASP A 2 5.70 -26.84 17.44
C ASP A 2 4.78 -25.73 16.92
N ALA A 3 5.15 -24.51 17.29
CA ALA A 3 4.34 -23.32 17.16
C ALA A 3 4.06 -22.99 15.68
N LYS A 4 2.77 -22.87 15.38
CA LYS A 4 2.11 -22.16 14.28
C LYS A 4 3.06 -21.33 13.38
N SER A 5 3.22 -21.77 12.14
CA SER A 5 3.68 -20.94 11.03
C SER A 5 2.68 -19.79 10.82
N ASN A 6 2.94 -18.65 11.43
CA ASN A 6 2.21 -17.42 11.13
C ASN A 6 2.61 -16.96 9.72
N SER A 7 1.80 -17.30 8.74
CA SER A 7 1.88 -16.78 7.38
C SER A 7 1.59 -15.27 7.42
N THR A 8 2.60 -14.46 7.77
CA THR A 8 2.55 -13.02 7.56
C THR A 8 2.34 -12.83 6.07
N LEU A 9 1.16 -12.33 5.68
CA LEU A 9 0.83 -12.00 4.31
C LEU A 9 1.81 -10.91 3.86
N THR A 10 2.94 -11.30 3.29
CA THR A 10 3.84 -10.38 2.63
C THR A 10 3.10 -9.95 1.37
N ILE A 11 2.57 -8.74 1.37
CA ILE A 11 2.24 -8.02 0.14
C ILE A 11 3.47 -8.20 -0.74
N GLY A 12 3.32 -8.88 -1.88
CA GLY A 12 4.43 -9.20 -2.77
C GLY A 12 5.33 -7.99 -2.96
N SER A 13 6.63 -8.21 -2.94
CA SER A 13 7.60 -7.13 -2.86
C SER A 13 7.33 -6.13 -4.00
N LEU A 14 7.29 -4.83 -3.70
CA LEU A 14 7.08 -3.83 -4.76
C LEU A 14 8.26 -3.82 -5.76
N GLN A 15 9.33 -4.58 -5.52
CA GLN A 15 10.50 -4.66 -6.38
C GLN A 15 10.14 -5.26 -7.73
N GLU A 16 9.22 -6.22 -7.80
CA GLU A 16 8.80 -6.89 -9.05
C GLU A 16 7.94 -6.01 -9.95
N PHE A 17 7.36 -4.93 -9.42
CA PHE A 17 6.44 -4.07 -10.16
C PHE A 17 7.12 -2.79 -10.64
N TRP A 18 6.82 -2.37 -11.87
CA TRP A 18 7.14 -1.04 -12.37
C TRP A 18 5.88 -0.19 -12.38
N MET A 19 5.96 0.98 -11.74
CA MET A 19 4.85 1.93 -11.64
C MET A 19 5.04 3.06 -12.65
N PRO A 20 4.15 3.22 -13.64
CA PRO A 20 4.23 4.32 -14.61
C PRO A 20 4.06 5.67 -13.90
N PHE A 21 4.69 6.70 -14.45
CA PHE A 21 4.61 8.09 -13.95
C PHE A 21 4.95 8.25 -12.46
N THR A 22 5.70 7.31 -11.89
CA THR A 22 6.03 7.23 -10.46
C THR A 22 7.55 7.15 -10.30
N ALA A 23 8.09 7.89 -9.33
CA ALA A 23 9.49 7.75 -8.90
C ALA A 23 9.67 6.40 -8.19
N ASN A 24 9.91 5.34 -8.96
CA ASN A 24 9.86 3.95 -8.52
C ASN A 24 10.75 3.66 -7.29
N GLN A 25 12.00 4.15 -7.27
CA GLN A 25 12.91 3.92 -6.15
C GLN A 25 12.39 4.51 -4.84
N GLN A 26 11.98 5.78 -4.86
CA GLN A 26 11.47 6.48 -3.69
C GLN A 26 10.13 5.89 -3.22
N PHE A 27 9.25 5.54 -4.16
CA PHE A 27 7.98 4.91 -3.82
C PHE A 27 8.18 3.54 -3.19
N LYS A 28 9.06 2.70 -3.75
CA LYS A 28 9.36 1.36 -3.18
C LYS A 28 9.97 1.45 -1.79
N ALA A 29 10.74 2.50 -1.47
CA ALA A 29 11.31 2.73 -0.14
C ALA A 29 10.26 3.21 0.89
N LYS A 30 9.27 4.01 0.48
CA LYS A 30 8.21 4.51 1.35
C LYS A 30 6.85 4.53 0.63
N PRO A 31 6.22 3.35 0.46
CA PRO A 31 5.01 3.24 -0.33
C PRO A 31 3.82 3.87 0.40
N ARG A 32 3.01 4.63 -0.34
CA ARG A 32 1.76 5.20 0.16
C ARG A 32 0.60 4.34 -0.32
N ILE A 33 0.35 3.25 0.39
CA ILE A 33 -0.68 2.27 0.04
C ILE A 33 -2.03 2.70 0.62
N LEU A 34 -3.08 2.65 -0.22
CA LEU A 34 -4.47 2.85 0.18
C LEU A 34 -5.14 1.49 0.39
N THR A 35 -5.91 1.36 1.46
CA THR A 35 -6.52 0.08 1.88
C THR A 35 -8.04 0.07 1.79
N ALA A 36 -8.69 1.24 1.71
CA ALA A 36 -10.14 1.34 1.52
C ALA A 36 -10.52 2.68 0.85
N ALA A 37 -11.74 2.73 0.33
CA ALA A 37 -12.36 3.93 -0.23
C ALA A 37 -13.82 4.03 0.25
N LYS A 38 -14.27 5.24 0.63
CA LYS A 38 -15.68 5.50 0.95
C LYS A 38 -16.05 6.95 0.61
N GLY A 39 -17.01 7.10 -0.31
CA GLY A 39 -17.39 8.41 -0.83
C GLY A 39 -16.19 9.12 -1.45
N MET A 40 -15.96 10.38 -1.08
CA MET A 40 -14.83 11.20 -1.56
C MET A 40 -13.50 10.95 -0.84
N TYR A 41 -13.36 9.89 -0.03
CA TYR A 41 -12.16 9.68 0.78
C TYR A 41 -11.58 8.29 0.62
N TYR A 42 -10.26 8.23 0.49
CA TYR A 42 -9.46 7.04 0.67
C TYR A 42 -8.96 6.91 2.12
N GLN A 43 -8.73 5.66 2.53
CA GLN A 43 -8.02 5.33 3.75
C GLN A 43 -6.65 4.77 3.40
N SER A 44 -5.62 5.37 3.97
CA SER A 44 -4.25 4.92 3.86
C SER A 44 -3.97 3.76 4.82
N SER A 45 -3.00 2.93 4.47
CA SER A 45 -2.47 1.83 5.29
C SER A 45 -1.93 2.30 6.65
N ASP A 46 -1.50 3.56 6.75
CA ASP A 46 -1.08 4.20 8.00
C ASP A 46 -2.24 4.90 8.77
N GLY A 47 -3.49 4.67 8.37
CA GLY A 47 -4.69 5.14 9.05
C GLY A 47 -5.15 6.55 8.66
N ARG A 48 -4.40 7.27 7.80
CA ARG A 48 -4.80 8.61 7.35
C ARG A 48 -6.01 8.55 6.41
N LYS A 49 -6.91 9.54 6.53
CA LYS A 49 -7.94 9.81 5.52
C LYS A 49 -7.40 10.79 4.48
N VAL A 50 -7.57 10.46 3.21
CA VAL A 50 -7.08 11.24 2.08
C VAL A 50 -8.27 11.60 1.21
N LEU A 51 -8.47 12.90 0.94
CA LEU A 51 -9.51 13.36 0.02
C LEU A 51 -9.15 12.92 -1.41
N ASP A 52 -10.10 12.31 -2.11
CA ASP A 52 -9.99 12.03 -3.53
C ASP A 52 -10.31 13.30 -4.34
N GLY A 53 -9.26 13.96 -4.82
CA GLY A 53 -9.34 15.23 -5.56
C GLY A 53 -9.04 15.10 -7.05
N THR A 54 -8.93 13.88 -7.58
CA THR A 54 -8.67 13.64 -9.00
C THR A 54 -9.95 13.09 -9.65
N SER A 55 -10.50 13.83 -10.63
CA SER A 55 -11.65 13.42 -11.45
C SER A 55 -11.23 13.08 -12.87
#